data_AF-L8X3D6-F1
#
_entry.id   AF-L8X3D6-F1
#
_cell.length_a   1.000
_cell.length_b   1.000
_cell.length_c   1.000
_cell.angle_alpha   90.00
_cell.angle_beta   90.00
_cell.angle_gamma   90.00
#
_symmetry.space_group_name_H-M   'P 1'
#
loop_
_entity.id
_entity.type
_entity.pdbx_description
1 polymer ?
#
loop_
_entity_poly.entity_id
_entity_poly.type
_entity_poly.pdbx_seq_one_letter_code
_entity_poly.pdbx_strand_id
1 'polypeptide(L)'
;MSTQDETFELYDLKVEVVCPPGARIMCGAKPGDYFVLEGEMLYLPPNQGISIYSLSAVLPLLAAKQRPTAKFDWMTSDAEVACPDPHCPSRLRITRTGLRLLVPISSSDLRGHKPSLKVIKCQRCSAEWRLPVAYLTKFKMSKVNPVISFVLTSTPTIAIKSVIYYLLRALYQPDLPDTIHPVESIMPEVENKQQLWGGRFTGTTDPLMWEFNQSLKYDKRMRGADIQGSIAYTKALRLQGVYTEEEEAIMIKGLQAVDQEWESGKFEIKPTDEDIHTANERRLSEIVGPVGGKLHTGRSRNDQCATDLRLWLLAEIKDVESALKGLIRVMVERADSEKDILMPGYTHLQRGQPIRWSHLLLSHAFSFISDLQRLRELVPRVSVLPLGSGALAGNPFGVDREFLAKELGFQSIAENSLWGVSDRDYIVEFMMWASLTMTHASRMAEDLIIYSTAEFGFIQLSDAYRPGLPSTYNKDLQEDKEPLFDSVDNVSASLRIAEGVIATLNVNSEKMRAALTMDMLATDLADYLVRKGVSTPFRETHHISGRAVALAESLGVQLSDLTLEQYKKLSPKFEEDVVSVFDFERSVEQRNAIGGTSRQTVDRQIAVLRKALE
;
A
#
# COMPACT_ATOMS: atom_id res chain seq x y z
N MET A 1 -32.41 20.47 -15.26
CA MET A 1 -31.42 20.84 -14.22
C MET A 1 -30.49 21.85 -14.83
N SER A 2 -30.33 23.00 -14.19
CA SER A 2 -29.52 24.12 -14.68
C SER A 2 -28.06 23.69 -14.85
N THR A 3 -27.44 24.13 -15.94
CA THR A 3 -25.99 24.13 -16.16
C THR A 3 -25.35 25.21 -15.28
N GLN A 4 -25.37 25.01 -13.97
CA GLN A 4 -24.61 25.81 -13.02
C GLN A 4 -23.41 24.99 -12.55
N ASP A 5 -22.24 25.61 -12.65
CA ASP A 5 -20.98 25.28 -11.96
C ASP A 5 -20.07 24.19 -12.55
N GLU A 6 -19.66 24.33 -13.82
CA GLU A 6 -18.38 23.75 -14.28
C GLU A 6 -17.22 24.75 -14.21
N THR A 7 -17.34 25.80 -13.39
CA THR A 7 -16.26 26.78 -13.20
C THR A 7 -15.58 26.58 -11.85
N PHE A 8 -14.26 26.64 -11.82
CA PHE A 8 -13.49 26.48 -10.60
C PHE A 8 -12.53 27.66 -10.40
N GLU A 9 -12.47 28.19 -9.19
CA GLU A 9 -11.65 29.36 -8.84
C GLU A 9 -10.32 28.94 -8.22
N LEU A 10 -9.23 29.52 -8.71
CA LEU A 10 -7.90 29.37 -8.14
C LEU A 10 -7.22 30.73 -7.98
N TYR A 11 -6.52 30.91 -6.88
CA TYR A 11 -5.56 31.98 -6.74
C TYR A 11 -4.31 31.68 -7.56
N ASP A 12 -3.88 32.65 -8.36
CA ASP A 12 -2.53 32.70 -8.88
C ASP A 12 -1.56 32.96 -7.71
N LEU A 13 -0.40 32.31 -7.73
CA LEU A 13 0.60 32.42 -6.68
C LEU A 13 1.90 33.01 -7.21
N LYS A 14 2.54 33.82 -6.39
CA LYS A 14 3.96 34.14 -6.50
C LYS A 14 4.70 33.51 -5.33
N VAL A 15 5.72 32.71 -5.64
CA VAL A 15 6.61 32.12 -4.64
C VAL A 15 7.97 32.78 -4.76
N GLU A 16 8.39 33.48 -3.71
CA GLU A 16 9.60 34.30 -3.71
C GLU A 16 10.58 33.84 -2.63
N VAL A 17 11.86 33.76 -2.98
CA VAL A 17 12.95 33.48 -2.04
C VAL A 17 13.15 34.72 -1.16
N VAL A 18 12.95 34.54 0.14
CA VAL A 18 13.20 35.56 1.16
C VAL A 18 14.25 35.07 2.14
N CYS A 19 15.03 35.98 2.70
CA CYS A 19 16.10 35.63 3.63
C CYS A 19 16.25 36.75 4.66
N PRO A 20 16.50 36.42 5.94
CA PRO A 20 16.78 37.43 6.96
C PRO A 20 17.98 38.32 6.56
N PRO A 21 17.95 39.63 6.90
CA PRO A 21 19.06 40.53 6.61
C PRO A 21 20.39 40.01 7.17
N GLY A 22 21.43 39.99 6.35
CA GLY A 22 22.77 39.55 6.76
C GLY A 22 22.98 38.02 6.78
N ALA A 23 21.95 37.22 6.50
CA ALA A 23 22.07 35.77 6.46
C ALA A 23 22.57 35.28 5.09
N ARG A 24 23.42 34.24 5.08
CA ARG A 24 24.03 33.68 3.86
C ARG A 24 23.23 32.49 3.35
N ILE A 25 22.77 32.54 2.10
CA ILE A 25 22.08 31.43 1.44
C ILE A 25 23.11 30.41 0.92
N MET A 26 22.89 29.12 1.22
CA MET A 26 23.82 28.04 0.87
C MET A 26 23.52 27.41 -0.51
N CYS A 27 22.25 27.40 -0.93
CA CYS A 27 21.80 26.74 -2.17
C CYS A 27 22.04 27.55 -3.45
N GLY A 28 22.64 28.75 -3.36
CA GLY A 28 22.91 29.62 -4.50
C GLY A 28 21.73 30.43 -5.03
N ALA A 29 20.52 30.22 -4.50
CA ALA A 29 19.37 31.09 -4.76
C ALA A 29 19.61 32.50 -4.19
N LYS A 30 19.00 33.52 -4.80
CA LYS A 30 19.11 34.92 -4.36
C LYS A 30 17.80 35.39 -3.74
N PRO A 31 17.83 36.23 -2.69
CA PRO A 31 16.62 36.90 -2.23
C PRO A 31 15.98 37.67 -3.39
N GLY A 32 14.69 37.46 -3.60
CA GLY A 32 13.92 38.02 -4.72
C GLY A 32 13.81 37.11 -5.96
N ASP A 33 14.59 36.02 -6.05
CA ASP A 33 14.33 34.97 -7.05
C ASP A 33 12.93 34.40 -6.80
N TYR A 34 12.16 34.15 -7.86
CA TYR A 34 10.77 33.75 -7.73
C TYR A 34 10.31 32.81 -8.84
N PHE A 35 9.18 32.16 -8.62
CA PHE A 35 8.38 31.55 -9.66
C PHE A 35 6.91 31.91 -9.47
N VAL A 36 6.13 31.77 -10.54
CA VAL A 36 4.68 32.02 -10.49
C VAL A 36 3.92 30.78 -10.89
N LEU A 37 2.73 30.65 -10.31
CA LEU A 37 1.75 29.63 -10.65
C LEU A 37 0.49 30.39 -11.10
N GLU A 38 0.22 30.37 -12.40
CA GLU A 38 -0.94 31.05 -12.99
C GLU A 38 -1.95 30.00 -13.46
N GLY A 39 -3.11 29.93 -12.81
CA GLY A 39 -3.98 28.76 -12.89
C GLY A 39 -3.19 27.50 -12.52
N GLU A 40 -3.22 26.48 -13.38
CA GLU A 40 -2.48 25.23 -13.14
C GLU A 40 -1.04 25.26 -13.67
N MET A 41 -0.60 26.38 -14.25
CA MET A 41 0.65 26.46 -15.01
C MET A 41 1.77 27.11 -14.20
N LEU A 42 2.86 26.36 -14.00
CA LEU A 42 4.06 26.82 -13.32
C LEU A 42 5.02 27.50 -14.30
N TYR A 43 5.43 28.74 -14.01
CA TYR A 43 6.38 29.50 -14.82
C TYR A 43 7.63 29.88 -14.01
N LEU A 44 8.78 29.54 -14.58
CA LEU A 44 10.10 29.92 -14.06
C LEU A 44 10.65 31.09 -14.88
N PRO A 45 10.96 32.24 -14.26
CA PRO A 45 11.63 33.34 -14.94
C PRO A 45 12.98 32.92 -15.53
N PRO A 46 13.35 33.38 -16.72
CA PRO A 46 14.64 33.05 -17.32
C PRO A 46 15.78 33.61 -16.48
N ASN A 47 16.88 32.86 -16.40
CA ASN A 47 18.13 33.22 -15.69
C ASN A 47 18.02 33.32 -14.15
N GLN A 48 17.01 32.72 -13.54
CA GLN A 48 16.92 32.51 -12.09
C GLN A 48 17.10 31.03 -11.75
N GLY A 49 17.74 30.73 -10.63
CA GLY A 49 17.99 29.38 -10.16
C GLY A 49 17.20 29.10 -8.90
N ILE A 50 16.41 28.02 -8.89
CA ILE A 50 15.63 27.62 -7.72
C ILE A 50 16.20 26.31 -7.19
N SER A 51 16.52 26.29 -5.90
CA SER A 51 17.00 25.09 -5.21
C SER A 51 15.96 23.99 -5.28
N ILE A 52 16.35 22.81 -5.77
CA ILE A 52 15.46 21.64 -5.87
C ILE A 52 14.95 21.20 -4.49
N TYR A 53 15.79 21.33 -3.45
CA TYR A 53 15.41 21.01 -2.07
C TYR A 53 14.35 22.00 -1.55
N SER A 54 14.51 23.29 -1.81
CA SER A 54 13.53 24.30 -1.42
C SER A 54 12.23 24.12 -2.21
N LEU A 55 12.32 23.80 -3.50
CA LEU A 55 11.16 23.49 -4.34
C LEU A 55 10.40 22.26 -3.81
N SER A 56 11.11 21.20 -3.40
CA SER A 56 10.48 19.99 -2.82
C SER A 56 9.68 20.26 -1.54
N ALA A 57 10.10 21.24 -0.75
CA ALA A 57 9.39 21.63 0.48
C ALA A 57 8.12 22.44 0.19
N VAL A 58 8.07 23.17 -0.93
CA VAL A 58 6.95 24.06 -1.27
C VAL A 58 5.92 23.43 -2.19
N LEU A 59 6.33 22.58 -3.13
CA LEU A 59 5.42 21.94 -4.09
C LEU A 59 4.18 21.30 -3.46
N PRO A 60 4.26 20.59 -2.31
CA PRO A 60 3.08 19.99 -1.67
C PRO A 60 2.05 21.01 -1.18
N LEU A 61 2.47 22.26 -0.95
CA LEU A 61 1.64 23.31 -0.36
C LEU A 61 0.95 24.18 -1.41
N LEU A 62 1.44 24.20 -2.66
CA LEU A 62 0.96 25.10 -3.70
C LEU A 62 -0.51 24.86 -4.04
N ALA A 63 -0.91 23.63 -4.33
CA ALA A 63 -2.28 23.32 -4.70
C ALA A 63 -3.30 23.69 -3.61
N ALA A 64 -2.96 23.45 -2.34
CA ALA A 64 -3.78 23.87 -1.21
C ALA A 64 -3.83 25.41 -1.09
N LYS A 65 -2.70 26.08 -1.31
CA LYS A 65 -2.60 27.53 -1.27
C LYS A 65 -3.38 28.24 -2.37
N GLN A 66 -3.52 27.63 -3.55
CA GLN A 66 -4.31 28.17 -4.66
C GLN A 66 -5.81 28.15 -4.39
N ARG A 67 -6.32 27.28 -3.52
CA ARG A 67 -7.77 27.17 -3.32
C ARG A 67 -8.30 28.34 -2.49
N PRO A 68 -9.53 28.81 -2.76
CA PRO A 68 -10.29 29.54 -1.75
C PRO A 68 -10.36 28.71 -0.46
N THR A 69 -9.95 29.30 0.65
CA THR A 69 -9.92 28.67 1.97
C THR A 69 -10.68 29.54 2.96
N ALA A 70 -11.22 28.95 4.03
CA ALA A 70 -11.98 29.68 5.05
C ALA A 70 -11.15 30.83 5.63
N LYS A 71 -11.79 31.95 5.99
CA LYS A 71 -11.17 33.23 6.40
C LYS A 71 -10.07 33.13 7.48
N PHE A 72 -10.07 32.06 8.30
CA PHE A 72 -9.12 31.84 9.39
C PHE A 72 -8.14 30.68 9.16
N ASP A 73 -8.16 30.06 7.98
CA ASP A 73 -7.13 29.08 7.60
C ASP A 73 -5.79 29.80 7.47
N TRP A 74 -4.72 29.24 8.06
CA TRP A 74 -3.37 29.78 7.98
C TRP A 74 -2.86 29.91 6.52
N MET A 75 -3.46 29.15 5.60
CA MET A 75 -3.24 29.25 4.16
C MET A 75 -3.88 30.49 3.52
N THR A 76 -4.73 31.25 4.22
CA THR A 76 -5.29 32.51 3.67
C THR A 76 -4.31 33.69 3.67
N SER A 77 -3.38 33.75 4.63
CA SER A 77 -2.33 34.79 4.73
C SER A 77 -1.04 34.36 4.06
N ASP A 78 -0.13 35.27 3.73
CA ASP A 78 1.21 34.91 3.22
C ASP A 78 1.89 33.85 4.10
N ALA A 79 2.39 32.79 3.46
CA ALA A 79 3.04 31.67 4.14
C ALA A 79 4.52 31.61 3.79
N GLU A 80 5.39 31.43 4.77
CA GLU A 80 6.82 31.24 4.54
C GLU A 80 7.21 29.80 4.87
N VAL A 81 7.84 29.12 3.91
CA VAL A 81 8.31 27.74 4.06
C VAL A 81 9.83 27.76 4.16
N ALA A 82 10.37 27.24 5.26
CA ALA A 82 11.82 27.17 5.45
C ALA A 82 12.49 26.23 4.44
N CYS A 83 13.71 26.56 4.02
CA CYS A 83 14.54 25.62 3.29
C CYS A 83 14.79 24.37 4.18
N PRO A 84 14.67 23.15 3.63
CA PRO A 84 14.89 21.93 4.42
C PRO A 84 16.38 21.68 4.72
N ASP A 85 17.31 22.39 4.05
CA ASP A 85 18.71 22.39 4.45
C ASP A 85 18.87 23.19 5.75
N PRO A 86 19.26 22.56 6.87
CA PRO A 86 19.36 23.22 8.17
C PRO A 86 20.42 24.32 8.22
N HIS A 87 21.34 24.36 7.25
CA HIS A 87 22.36 25.40 7.14
C HIS A 87 21.93 26.55 6.21
N CYS A 88 20.78 26.45 5.55
CA CYS A 88 20.28 27.45 4.60
C CYS A 88 19.14 28.27 5.23
N PRO A 89 19.37 29.52 5.65
CA PRO A 89 18.39 30.35 6.36
C PRO A 89 17.30 30.94 5.45
N SER A 90 17.30 30.61 4.16
CA SER A 90 16.32 31.10 3.19
C SER A 90 14.94 30.48 3.44
N ARG A 91 13.90 31.25 3.12
CA ARG A 91 12.51 30.81 3.12
C ARG A 91 11.88 31.10 1.76
N LEU A 92 10.83 30.38 1.43
CA LEU A 92 10.01 30.60 0.25
C LEU A 92 8.68 31.19 0.72
N ARG A 93 8.46 32.47 0.42
CA ARG A 93 7.21 33.17 0.71
C ARG A 93 6.22 32.91 -0.42
N ILE A 94 5.04 32.41 -0.08
CA ILE A 94 3.96 32.14 -1.02
C ILE A 94 2.87 33.19 -0.82
N THR A 95 2.67 34.02 -1.83
CA THR A 95 1.70 35.12 -1.84
C THR A 95 0.64 34.87 -2.91
N ARG A 96 -0.65 35.07 -2.57
CA ARG A 96 -1.76 35.05 -3.54
C ARG A 96 -1.76 36.37 -4.30
N THR A 97 -1.64 36.33 -5.63
CA THR A 97 -1.51 37.53 -6.47
C THR A 97 -2.77 37.92 -7.21
N GLY A 98 -3.75 37.01 -7.34
CA GLY A 98 -5.06 37.29 -7.95
C GLY A 98 -5.94 36.05 -7.97
N LEU A 99 -7.27 36.22 -7.99
CA LEU A 99 -8.22 35.13 -8.14
C LEU A 99 -8.57 34.95 -9.62
N ARG A 100 -8.46 33.73 -10.12
CA ARG A 100 -8.70 33.34 -11.50
C ARG A 100 -9.86 32.36 -11.55
N LEU A 101 -10.87 32.68 -12.36
CA LEU A 101 -11.95 31.76 -12.71
C LEU A 101 -11.49 30.91 -13.90
N LEU A 102 -11.44 29.60 -13.72
CA LEU A 102 -11.19 28.64 -14.80
C LEU A 102 -12.55 28.18 -15.34
N VAL A 103 -12.75 28.39 -16.65
CA VAL A 103 -13.93 27.97 -17.40
C VAL A 103 -13.56 26.83 -18.36
N PRO A 104 -14.45 25.84 -18.57
CA PRO A 104 -14.22 24.77 -19.53
C PRO A 104 -14.07 25.34 -20.94
N ILE A 105 -13.04 24.92 -21.67
CA ILE A 105 -12.87 25.31 -23.06
C ILE A 105 -13.92 24.56 -23.89
N SER A 106 -14.74 25.28 -24.66
CA SER A 106 -15.75 24.67 -25.52
C SER A 106 -15.08 23.84 -26.62
N SER A 107 -15.66 22.68 -26.96
CA SER A 107 -15.18 21.83 -28.06
C SER A 107 -15.20 22.51 -29.45
N SER A 108 -15.85 23.68 -29.57
CA SER A 108 -15.82 24.55 -30.75
C SER A 108 -14.53 25.38 -30.88
N ASP A 109 -13.91 25.79 -29.77
CA ASP A 109 -12.71 26.65 -29.79
C ASP A 109 -11.43 25.89 -30.20
N LEU A 110 -11.45 24.56 -30.09
CA LEU A 110 -10.37 23.68 -30.55
C LEU A 110 -10.31 23.52 -32.08
N ARG A 111 -11.34 23.95 -32.84
CA ARG A 111 -11.43 23.75 -34.31
C ARG A 111 -10.70 24.81 -35.15
N GLY A 112 -10.12 25.84 -34.53
CA GLY A 112 -9.42 26.92 -35.24
C GLY A 112 -7.92 26.67 -35.50
N HIS A 113 -7.29 25.67 -34.88
CA HIS A 113 -5.86 25.38 -35.06
C HIS A 113 -5.66 24.13 -35.91
N LYS A 114 -5.61 24.30 -37.24
CA LYS A 114 -4.94 23.31 -38.09
C LYS A 114 -3.44 23.39 -37.81
N PRO A 115 -2.79 22.34 -37.27
CA PRO A 115 -1.35 22.38 -37.10
C PRO A 115 -0.70 22.40 -38.48
N SER A 116 0.11 23.43 -38.77
CA SER A 116 0.99 23.39 -39.93
C SER A 116 1.98 22.23 -39.73
N LEU A 117 1.98 21.29 -40.68
CA LEU A 117 2.91 20.16 -40.68
C LEU A 117 4.19 20.58 -41.41
N LYS A 118 5.35 20.39 -40.78
CA LYS A 118 6.63 20.60 -41.45
C LYS A 118 7.19 19.25 -41.88
N VAL A 119 7.54 19.12 -43.16
CA VAL A 119 8.14 17.91 -43.73
C VAL A 119 9.65 17.95 -43.48
N ILE A 120 10.18 16.97 -42.76
CA ILE A 120 11.62 16.82 -42.54
C ILE A 120 12.10 15.61 -43.33
N LYS A 121 13.08 15.84 -44.21
CA LYS A 121 13.76 14.79 -44.98
C LYS A 121 15.03 14.35 -44.27
N CYS A 122 15.15 13.05 -44.02
CA CYS A 122 16.40 12.45 -43.59
C CYS A 122 17.42 12.52 -44.72
N GLN A 123 18.54 13.22 -44.53
CA GLN A 123 19.59 13.35 -45.56
C GLN A 123 20.41 12.06 -45.79
N ARG A 124 20.25 11.02 -44.95
CA ARG A 124 20.95 9.73 -45.11
C ARG A 124 20.14 8.66 -45.82
N CYS A 125 18.82 8.64 -45.66
CA CYS A 125 17.95 7.59 -46.22
C CYS A 125 16.77 8.12 -47.05
N SER A 126 16.68 9.45 -47.24
CA SER A 126 15.62 10.13 -47.98
C SER A 126 14.19 9.94 -47.44
N ALA A 127 14.01 9.33 -46.28
CA ALA A 127 12.71 9.20 -45.64
C ALA A 127 12.12 10.57 -45.25
N GLU A 128 10.85 10.79 -45.58
CA GLU A 128 10.07 11.98 -45.24
C GLU A 128 9.24 11.75 -43.98
N TRP A 129 9.38 12.64 -43.01
CA TRP A 129 8.59 12.63 -41.77
C TRP A 129 7.76 13.91 -41.70
N ARG A 130 6.46 13.79 -41.47
CA ARG A 130 5.54 14.94 -41.31
C ARG A 130 5.20 15.10 -39.84
N LEU A 131 5.72 16.15 -39.21
CA LEU A 131 5.53 16.39 -37.78
C LEU A 131 4.76 17.70 -37.52
N PRO A 132 3.85 17.73 -36.53
CA PRO A 132 3.20 18.97 -36.08
C PRO A 132 4.22 19.92 -35.44
N VAL A 133 4.21 21.20 -35.84
CA VAL A 133 5.19 22.21 -35.43
C VAL A 133 5.24 22.49 -33.91
N ALA A 134 4.24 22.07 -33.13
CA ALA A 134 4.17 22.30 -31.69
C ALA A 134 5.29 21.64 -30.86
N TYR A 135 6.04 20.70 -31.42
CA TYR A 135 7.09 19.96 -30.71
C TYR A 135 8.53 20.42 -30.99
N LEU A 136 8.74 21.49 -31.76
CA LEU A 136 10.07 21.95 -32.14
C LEU A 136 10.34 23.40 -31.74
N THR A 137 10.57 23.64 -30.44
CA THR A 137 11.32 24.83 -30.01
C THR A 137 12.31 24.53 -28.88
N LYS A 138 13.59 24.49 -29.31
CA LYS A 138 14.85 24.72 -28.57
C LYS A 138 15.26 23.71 -27.47
N PHE A 139 15.65 22.51 -27.89
CA PHE A 139 16.77 21.80 -27.25
C PHE A 139 17.99 21.86 -28.18
N LYS A 140 18.92 22.78 -27.92
CA LYS A 140 20.29 22.64 -28.40
C LYS A 140 21.00 21.72 -27.41
N MET A 141 21.08 20.45 -27.74
CA MET A 141 21.95 19.49 -27.06
C MET A 141 23.41 19.88 -27.31
N SER A 142 24.02 20.57 -26.36
CA SER A 142 25.45 20.50 -26.15
C SER A 142 25.75 20.60 -24.65
N LYS A 143 26.20 19.46 -24.10
CA LYS A 143 26.71 19.26 -22.73
C LYS A 143 25.66 19.18 -21.60
N VAL A 144 25.08 17.99 -21.41
CA VAL A 144 24.57 17.58 -20.08
C VAL A 144 25.09 16.16 -19.78
N ASN A 145 25.61 16.00 -18.57
CA ASN A 145 26.36 14.87 -18.02
C ASN A 145 25.43 13.66 -17.73
N PRO A 146 25.81 12.38 -17.97
CA PRO A 146 24.90 11.23 -17.88
C PRO A 146 24.37 10.85 -16.49
N VAL A 147 24.69 11.60 -15.44
CA VAL A 147 24.39 11.24 -14.04
C VAL A 147 22.94 11.56 -13.62
N ILE A 148 22.22 12.42 -14.36
CA ILE A 148 20.90 12.91 -13.95
C ILE A 148 19.74 11.95 -14.28
N SER A 149 19.95 10.96 -15.17
CA SER A 149 18.90 9.98 -15.51
C SER A 149 18.75 8.84 -14.50
N PHE A 150 19.62 8.73 -13.49
CA PHE A 150 19.71 7.55 -12.62
C PHE A 150 19.04 7.71 -11.24
N VAL A 151 18.70 8.94 -10.84
CA VAL A 151 18.21 9.22 -9.46
C VAL A 151 16.68 9.23 -9.33
N LEU A 152 15.93 9.31 -10.43
CA LEU A 152 14.46 9.37 -10.39
C LEU A 152 13.74 8.02 -10.37
N THR A 153 14.47 6.90 -10.31
CA THR A 153 13.90 5.54 -10.40
C THR A 153 14.30 4.59 -9.27
N SER A 154 14.82 5.09 -8.15
CA SER A 154 15.13 4.24 -7.00
C SER A 154 14.58 4.78 -5.67
N THR A 155 13.93 3.88 -4.92
CA THR A 155 13.33 3.96 -3.56
C THR A 155 11.91 4.54 -3.38
N PRO A 156 11.13 4.00 -2.40
CA PRO A 156 9.67 3.86 -2.50
C PRO A 156 8.93 5.03 -1.84
N THR A 157 8.37 5.91 -2.66
CA THR A 157 7.66 7.11 -2.19
C THR A 157 6.21 6.84 -1.76
N ILE A 158 5.71 5.61 -1.90
CA ILE A 158 4.31 5.28 -1.59
C ILE A 158 4.11 5.04 -0.09
N ALA A 159 5.00 4.29 0.58
CA ALA A 159 4.86 3.99 2.02
C ALA A 159 5.05 5.24 2.92
N ILE A 160 5.95 6.16 2.53
CA ILE A 160 6.21 7.40 3.28
C ILE A 160 5.09 8.43 3.08
N LYS A 161 4.46 8.47 1.90
CA LYS A 161 3.29 9.32 1.64
C LYS A 161 2.11 8.93 2.51
N SER A 162 1.88 7.63 2.72
CA SER A 162 0.79 7.15 3.60
C SER A 162 1.01 7.58 5.04
N VAL A 163 2.21 7.42 5.60
CA VAL A 163 2.53 7.78 7.00
C VAL A 163 2.45 9.30 7.24
N ILE A 164 2.95 10.12 6.31
CA ILE A 164 2.85 11.58 6.39
C ILE A 164 1.40 12.05 6.20
N TYR A 165 0.62 11.39 5.35
CA TYR A 165 -0.81 11.66 5.17
C TYR A 165 -1.63 11.35 6.43
N TYR A 166 -1.34 10.27 7.17
CA TYR A 166 -1.98 9.96 8.45
C TYR A 166 -1.66 10.99 9.54
N LEU A 167 -0.42 11.46 9.62
CA LEU A 167 -0.01 12.51 10.57
C LEU A 167 -0.63 13.87 10.23
N LEU A 168 -0.85 14.18 8.94
CA LEU A 168 -1.48 15.43 8.51
C LEU A 168 -3.01 15.41 8.64
N ARG A 169 -3.67 14.25 8.54
CA ARG A 169 -5.13 14.11 8.68
C ARG A 169 -5.61 14.19 10.14
N ALA A 170 -4.77 13.81 11.11
CA ALA A 170 -5.05 14.08 12.53
C ALA A 170 -5.10 15.59 12.86
N LEU A 171 -4.61 16.44 11.94
CA LEU A 171 -4.52 17.87 12.12
C LEU A 171 -5.48 18.68 11.25
N TYR A 172 -6.12 18.12 10.22
CA TYR A 172 -6.99 18.89 9.30
C TYR A 172 -8.01 18.03 8.51
N GLN A 173 -9.30 18.40 8.57
CA GLN A 173 -10.24 18.26 7.44
C GLN A 173 -11.18 19.48 7.36
N PRO A 174 -11.22 20.18 6.21
CA PRO A 174 -12.23 21.19 5.89
C PRO A 174 -13.33 20.59 5.00
N ASP A 175 -14.58 20.93 5.31
CA ASP A 175 -15.67 21.30 4.38
C ASP A 175 -17.02 21.21 5.11
N LEU A 176 -17.33 22.31 5.82
CA LEU A 176 -18.68 22.70 6.19
C LEU A 176 -19.23 23.59 5.07
N PRO A 177 -20.42 23.35 4.52
CA PRO A 177 -21.01 24.25 3.53
C PRO A 177 -21.38 25.60 4.15
N ASP A 178 -20.82 26.66 3.57
CA ASP A 178 -21.15 28.07 3.82
C ASP A 178 -22.53 28.44 3.25
N THR A 179 -23.62 27.98 3.84
CA THR A 179 -24.93 28.63 3.68
C THR A 179 -25.75 28.55 4.96
N ILE A 180 -25.78 29.65 5.71
CA ILE A 180 -26.84 29.91 6.70
C ILE A 180 -28.11 30.20 5.90
N HIS A 181 -28.87 29.14 5.58
CA HIS A 181 -30.29 29.28 5.28
C HIS A 181 -31.06 29.35 6.60
N PRO A 182 -31.99 30.30 6.78
CA PRO A 182 -32.90 30.25 7.92
C PRO A 182 -33.72 28.97 7.80
N VAL A 183 -33.49 28.03 8.72
CA VAL A 183 -34.27 26.80 8.82
C VAL A 183 -35.67 27.23 9.29
N GLU A 184 -36.63 27.30 8.37
CA GLU A 184 -38.03 27.21 8.76
C GLU A 184 -38.22 25.88 9.50
N SER A 185 -38.73 25.98 10.72
CA SER A 185 -38.95 24.90 11.67
C SER A 185 -39.92 23.87 11.11
N ILE A 186 -39.40 22.84 10.44
CA ILE A 186 -40.17 21.63 10.11
C ILE A 186 -39.31 20.40 10.38
N MET A 187 -38.99 20.15 11.65
CA MET A 187 -38.66 18.81 12.13
C MET A 187 -39.27 18.63 13.53
N PRO A 188 -39.83 17.44 13.82
CA PRO A 188 -40.47 17.19 15.11
C PRO A 188 -39.45 17.31 16.24
N GLU A 189 -39.88 17.88 17.37
CA GLU A 189 -39.12 17.84 18.62
C GLU A 189 -38.77 16.39 18.95
N VAL A 190 -37.52 15.98 18.67
CA VAL A 190 -37.02 14.68 19.11
C VAL A 190 -36.61 14.85 20.56
N GLU A 191 -37.50 14.45 21.46
CA GLU A 191 -37.26 14.38 22.89
C GLU A 191 -36.07 13.42 23.14
N ASN A 192 -34.91 14.00 23.40
CA ASN A 192 -33.65 13.28 23.51
C ASN A 192 -33.62 12.54 24.86
N LYS A 193 -34.09 11.30 24.89
CA LYS A 193 -33.98 10.44 26.08
C LYS A 193 -32.50 10.12 26.34
N GLN A 194 -32.02 10.63 27.48
CA GLN A 194 -30.72 10.38 28.15
C GLN A 194 -29.69 9.56 27.36
N GLN A 195 -28.74 10.26 26.75
CA GLN A 195 -27.50 9.65 26.23
C GLN A 195 -26.68 9.05 27.39
N LEU A 196 -26.12 7.85 27.17
CA LEU A 196 -25.40 7.07 28.19
C LEU A 196 -24.12 7.77 28.71
N TRP A 197 -23.57 8.74 27.98
CA TRP A 197 -22.36 9.50 28.33
C TRP A 197 -22.61 11.01 28.55
N GLY A 198 -23.88 11.45 28.55
CA GLY A 198 -24.25 12.87 28.50
C GLY A 198 -24.96 13.44 29.72
N GLY A 199 -25.10 12.70 30.83
CA GLY A 199 -25.96 13.04 31.98
C GLY A 199 -25.68 14.38 32.71
N ARG A 200 -24.73 15.20 32.23
CA ARG A 200 -24.30 16.46 32.85
C ARG A 200 -24.63 17.71 32.03
N PHE A 201 -25.14 17.58 30.80
CA PHE A 201 -25.42 18.73 29.92
C PHE A 201 -26.91 19.09 29.94
N THR A 202 -27.19 20.39 30.04
CA THR A 202 -28.56 20.94 30.13
C THR A 202 -29.12 21.38 28.77
N GLY A 203 -28.33 21.33 27.70
CA GLY A 203 -28.71 21.73 26.34
C GLY A 203 -28.64 20.57 25.35
N THR A 204 -29.23 20.74 24.17
CA THR A 204 -29.15 19.79 23.06
C THR A 204 -27.78 19.87 22.38
N THR A 205 -27.20 18.72 22.02
CA THR A 205 -25.96 18.65 21.23
C THR A 205 -26.18 19.30 19.87
N ASP A 206 -25.22 20.12 19.43
CA ASP A 206 -25.24 20.75 18.11
C ASP A 206 -25.23 19.67 16.99
N PRO A 207 -26.03 19.81 15.90
CA PRO A 207 -26.10 18.82 14.83
C PRO A 207 -24.76 18.49 14.17
N LEU A 208 -23.88 19.48 14.01
CA LEU A 208 -22.54 19.27 13.45
C LEU A 208 -21.68 18.44 14.41
N MET A 209 -21.77 18.75 15.71
CA MET A 209 -21.06 18.00 16.74
C MET A 209 -21.55 16.55 16.80
N TRP A 210 -22.86 16.31 16.60
CA TRP A 210 -23.43 14.97 16.51
C TRP A 210 -22.88 14.19 15.31
N GLU A 211 -22.89 14.79 14.11
CA GLU A 211 -22.37 14.15 12.89
C GLU A 211 -20.86 13.85 12.98
N PHE A 212 -20.11 14.73 13.65
CA PHE A 212 -18.69 14.54 13.90
C PHE A 212 -18.41 13.42 14.91
N ASN A 213 -19.21 13.31 15.98
CA ASN A 213 -18.96 12.37 17.07
C ASN A 213 -19.47 10.95 16.78
N GLN A 214 -20.57 10.82 16.02
CA GLN A 214 -21.13 9.50 15.71
C GLN A 214 -20.13 8.61 14.97
N SER A 215 -20.14 7.33 15.34
CA SER A 215 -19.23 6.32 14.81
C SER A 215 -19.95 5.19 14.09
N LEU A 216 -21.29 5.12 14.17
CA LEU A 216 -22.12 4.05 13.61
C LEU A 216 -21.85 3.75 12.13
N LYS A 217 -21.50 4.79 11.36
CA LYS A 217 -21.19 4.65 9.92
C LYS A 217 -20.07 3.63 9.64
N TYR A 218 -19.11 3.45 10.55
CA TYR A 218 -17.97 2.54 10.40
C TYR A 218 -17.89 1.47 11.49
N ASP A 219 -18.25 1.77 12.74
CA ASP A 219 -18.10 0.83 13.85
C ASP A 219 -19.12 -0.32 13.83
N LYS A 220 -20.18 -0.20 13.01
CA LYS A 220 -21.14 -1.29 12.73
C LYS A 220 -20.50 -2.58 12.22
N ARG A 221 -19.25 -2.50 11.73
CA ARG A 221 -18.41 -3.67 11.41
C ARG A 221 -18.18 -4.57 12.65
N MET A 222 -18.19 -4.00 13.84
CA MET A 222 -18.02 -4.70 15.12
C MET A 222 -19.33 -5.25 15.71
N ARG A 223 -20.47 -5.18 14.98
CA ARG A 223 -21.78 -5.62 15.49
C ARG A 223 -21.80 -7.01 16.11
N GLY A 224 -21.14 -7.98 15.46
CA GLY A 224 -21.10 -9.37 15.94
C GLY A 224 -20.19 -9.52 17.16
N ALA A 225 -19.09 -8.76 17.20
CA ALA A 225 -18.18 -8.73 18.34
C ALA A 225 -18.85 -8.13 19.58
N ASP A 226 -19.59 -7.02 19.44
CA ASP A 226 -20.35 -6.39 20.53
C ASP A 226 -21.44 -7.31 21.09
N ILE A 227 -22.16 -8.01 20.22
CA ILE A 227 -23.18 -8.99 20.63
C ILE A 227 -22.54 -10.17 21.36
N GLN A 228 -21.45 -10.73 20.82
CA GLN A 228 -20.70 -11.81 21.47
C GLN A 228 -20.18 -11.39 22.85
N GLY A 229 -19.57 -10.20 22.93
CA GLY A 229 -19.10 -9.59 24.17
C GLY A 229 -20.23 -9.39 25.19
N SER A 230 -21.39 -8.93 24.74
CA SER A 230 -22.58 -8.72 25.57
C SER A 230 -23.20 -10.02 26.07
N ILE A 231 -23.19 -11.10 25.27
CA ILE A 231 -23.62 -12.44 25.72
C ILE A 231 -22.70 -12.92 26.85
N ALA A 232 -21.38 -12.85 26.66
CA ALA A 232 -20.42 -13.26 27.69
C ALA A 232 -20.55 -12.42 28.97
N TYR A 233 -20.74 -11.11 28.83
CA TYR A 233 -20.94 -10.21 29.97
C TYR A 233 -22.24 -10.49 30.72
N THR A 234 -23.32 -10.85 30.02
CA THR A 234 -24.59 -11.28 30.64
C THR A 234 -24.38 -12.49 31.54
N LYS A 235 -23.63 -13.49 31.06
CA LYS A 235 -23.28 -14.68 31.85
C LYS A 235 -22.45 -14.32 33.09
N ALA A 236 -21.47 -13.43 32.94
CA ALA A 236 -20.66 -12.96 34.05
C ALA A 236 -21.49 -12.19 35.10
N LEU A 237 -22.45 -11.37 34.67
CA LEU A 237 -23.38 -10.67 35.57
C LEU A 237 -24.32 -11.64 36.32
N ARG A 238 -24.76 -12.73 35.68
CA ARG A 238 -25.51 -13.80 36.37
C ARG A 238 -24.67 -14.44 37.48
N LEU A 239 -23.39 -14.70 37.24
CA LEU A 239 -22.49 -15.24 38.27
C LEU A 239 -22.33 -14.31 39.47
N GLN A 240 -22.51 -12.99 39.29
CA GLN A 240 -22.51 -11.99 40.36
C GLN A 240 -23.91 -11.72 40.95
N GLY A 241 -24.93 -12.48 40.54
CA GLY A 241 -26.30 -12.35 41.05
C GLY A 241 -27.08 -11.13 40.56
N VAL A 242 -26.62 -10.45 39.49
CA VAL A 242 -27.33 -9.31 38.88
C VAL A 242 -28.53 -9.79 38.04
N TYR A 243 -28.42 -10.98 37.45
CA TYR A 243 -29.46 -11.65 36.68
C TYR A 243 -29.90 -12.96 37.35
N THR A 244 -31.19 -13.29 37.24
CA THR A 244 -31.67 -14.67 37.44
C THR A 244 -31.36 -15.53 36.22
N GLU A 245 -31.52 -16.86 36.33
CA GLU A 245 -31.34 -17.77 35.19
C GLU A 245 -32.35 -17.49 34.06
N GLU A 246 -33.58 -17.14 34.41
CA GLU A 246 -34.61 -16.76 33.44
C GLU A 246 -34.25 -15.45 32.74
N GLU A 247 -33.77 -14.44 33.48
CA GLU A 247 -33.33 -13.17 32.91
C GLU A 247 -32.12 -13.35 31.99
N GLU A 248 -31.13 -14.17 32.38
CA GLU A 248 -29.99 -14.53 31.51
C GLU A 248 -30.47 -15.15 30.19
N ALA A 249 -31.39 -16.12 30.26
CA ALA A 249 -31.93 -16.79 29.07
C ALA A 249 -32.69 -15.82 28.15
N ILE A 250 -33.44 -14.86 28.72
CA ILE A 250 -34.13 -13.81 27.96
C ILE A 250 -33.11 -12.89 27.27
N MET A 251 -32.08 -12.45 27.99
CA MET A 251 -31.03 -11.57 27.47
C MET A 251 -30.27 -12.22 26.31
N ILE A 252 -29.84 -13.48 26.47
CA ILE A 252 -29.11 -14.22 25.43
C ILE A 252 -29.98 -14.39 24.17
N LYS A 253 -31.25 -14.79 24.33
CA LYS A 253 -32.17 -14.92 23.18
C LYS A 253 -32.43 -13.58 22.49
N GLY A 254 -32.56 -12.51 23.27
CA GLY A 254 -32.70 -11.15 22.75
C GLY A 254 -31.49 -10.74 21.91
N LEU A 255 -30.28 -10.91 22.44
CA LEU A 255 -29.02 -10.61 21.76
C LEU A 255 -28.85 -11.41 20.47
N GLN A 256 -29.21 -12.71 20.47
CA GLN A 256 -29.21 -13.55 19.28
C GLN A 256 -30.22 -13.09 18.22
N ALA A 257 -31.39 -12.59 18.64
CA ALA A 257 -32.38 -12.03 17.72
C ALA A 257 -31.87 -10.73 17.07
N VAL A 258 -31.18 -9.88 17.83
CA VAL A 258 -30.51 -8.67 17.28
C VAL A 258 -29.47 -9.05 16.23
N ASP A 259 -28.65 -10.07 16.51
CA ASP A 259 -27.62 -10.54 15.57
C ASP A 259 -28.25 -11.04 14.26
N GLN A 260 -29.33 -11.80 14.37
CA GLN A 260 -30.06 -12.32 13.20
C GLN A 260 -30.70 -11.20 12.37
N GLU A 261 -31.17 -10.11 12.98
CA GLU A 261 -31.64 -8.94 12.25
C GLU A 261 -30.52 -8.25 11.48
N TRP A 262 -29.33 -8.16 12.09
CA TRP A 262 -28.13 -7.66 11.43
C TRP A 262 -27.72 -8.55 10.25
N GLU A 263 -27.60 -9.86 10.44
CA GLU A 263 -27.25 -10.81 9.37
C GLU A 263 -28.23 -10.79 8.20
N SER A 264 -29.53 -10.70 8.50
CA SER A 264 -30.57 -10.67 7.47
C SER A 264 -30.81 -9.30 6.84
N GLY A 265 -30.08 -8.25 7.27
CA GLY A 265 -30.24 -6.88 6.79
C GLY A 265 -31.56 -6.23 7.20
N LYS A 266 -32.26 -6.79 8.20
CA LYS A 266 -33.54 -6.29 8.73
C LYS A 266 -33.37 -5.29 9.87
N PHE A 267 -32.17 -5.22 10.47
CA PHE A 267 -31.90 -4.26 11.53
C PHE A 267 -32.10 -2.83 11.02
N GLU A 268 -33.00 -2.10 11.68
CA GLU A 268 -33.28 -0.70 11.33
C GLU A 268 -32.44 0.24 12.19
N ILE A 269 -31.47 0.90 11.55
CA ILE A 269 -30.66 1.96 12.18
C ILE A 269 -31.54 3.18 12.41
N LYS A 270 -31.54 3.70 13.63
CA LYS A 270 -32.28 4.91 14.00
C LYS A 270 -31.35 6.13 14.01
N PRO A 271 -31.86 7.35 13.73
CA PRO A 271 -31.06 8.58 13.79
C PRO A 271 -30.45 8.87 15.16
N THR A 272 -31.01 8.29 16.22
CA THR A 272 -30.54 8.37 17.61
C THR A 272 -29.42 7.38 17.93
N ASP A 273 -29.12 6.45 17.02
CA ASP A 273 -28.05 5.45 17.21
C ASP A 273 -26.70 6.11 16.87
N GLU A 274 -25.94 6.46 17.91
CA GLU A 274 -24.65 7.13 17.76
C GLU A 274 -23.52 6.19 17.32
N ASP A 275 -23.50 5.00 17.91
CA ASP A 275 -22.47 4.00 17.79
C ASP A 275 -23.11 2.60 17.80
N ILE A 276 -22.34 1.57 17.45
CA ILE A 276 -22.87 0.20 17.36
C ILE A 276 -23.42 -0.30 18.71
N HIS A 277 -22.78 0.09 19.80
CA HIS A 277 -23.17 -0.33 21.14
C HIS A 277 -24.55 0.22 21.53
N THR A 278 -24.84 1.48 21.19
CA THR A 278 -26.13 2.13 21.43
C THR A 278 -27.20 1.53 20.53
N ALA A 279 -26.88 1.26 19.26
CA ALA A 279 -27.79 0.61 18.33
C ALA A 279 -28.24 -0.78 18.85
N ASN A 280 -27.27 -1.62 19.24
CA ASN A 280 -27.54 -2.96 19.75
C ASN A 280 -28.28 -2.93 21.09
N GLU A 281 -27.91 -2.05 22.01
CA GLU A 281 -28.54 -1.93 23.32
C GLU A 281 -29.98 -1.39 23.25
N ARG A 282 -30.23 -0.41 22.37
CA ARG A 282 -31.59 0.05 22.05
C ARG A 282 -32.42 -1.11 21.53
N ARG A 283 -31.94 -1.79 20.48
CA ARG A 283 -32.71 -2.86 19.83
C ARG A 283 -32.96 -4.02 20.79
N LEU A 284 -31.97 -4.37 21.60
CA LEU A 284 -32.14 -5.37 22.66
C LEU A 284 -33.25 -4.96 23.63
N SER A 285 -33.24 -3.72 24.12
CA SER A 285 -34.24 -3.21 25.06
C SER A 285 -35.66 -3.21 24.46
N GLU A 286 -35.80 -2.98 23.15
CA GLU A 286 -37.08 -3.12 22.44
C GLU A 286 -37.59 -4.57 22.41
N ILE A 287 -36.69 -5.56 22.39
CA ILE A 287 -37.01 -6.98 22.35
C ILE A 287 -37.30 -7.54 23.75
N VAL A 288 -36.45 -7.24 24.73
CA VAL A 288 -36.50 -7.87 26.06
C VAL A 288 -37.14 -6.98 27.13
N GLY A 289 -37.38 -5.70 26.83
CA GLY A 289 -37.97 -4.75 27.77
C GLY A 289 -37.01 -4.30 28.88
N PRO A 290 -37.51 -3.96 30.09
CA PRO A 290 -36.74 -3.32 31.15
C PRO A 290 -35.50 -4.09 31.63
N VAL A 291 -35.46 -5.41 31.47
CA VAL A 291 -34.31 -6.26 31.84
C VAL A 291 -33.05 -5.91 31.02
N GLY A 292 -33.22 -5.36 29.82
CA GLY A 292 -32.11 -4.89 28.97
C GLY A 292 -31.27 -3.81 29.64
N GLY A 293 -31.89 -2.94 30.44
CA GLY A 293 -31.18 -1.87 31.16
C GLY A 293 -30.19 -2.35 32.22
N LYS A 294 -30.20 -3.64 32.58
CA LYS A 294 -29.21 -4.24 33.49
C LYS A 294 -27.88 -4.57 32.80
N LEU A 295 -27.83 -4.66 31.47
CA LEU A 295 -26.68 -5.19 30.73
C LEU A 295 -25.41 -4.36 30.95
N HIS A 296 -25.57 -3.04 31.08
CA HIS A 296 -24.44 -2.13 31.27
C HIS A 296 -23.94 -2.04 32.73
N THR A 297 -24.52 -2.82 33.65
CA THR A 297 -24.12 -2.79 35.08
C THR A 297 -22.63 -3.09 35.24
N GLY A 298 -21.87 -2.13 35.75
CA GLY A 298 -20.42 -2.28 35.99
C GLY A 298 -19.54 -2.27 34.74
N ARG A 299 -20.12 -2.12 33.55
CA ARG A 299 -19.42 -2.02 32.27
C ARG A 299 -19.24 -0.57 31.87
N SER A 300 -18.26 -0.29 31.01
CA SER A 300 -18.11 1.01 30.36
C SER A 300 -18.02 0.81 28.85
N ARG A 301 -18.31 1.87 28.09
CA ARG A 301 -17.98 1.89 26.66
C ARG A 301 -16.47 1.73 26.40
N ASN A 302 -15.62 2.14 27.35
CA ASN A 302 -14.17 2.06 27.18
C ASN A 302 -13.66 0.62 27.11
N ASP A 303 -14.05 -0.24 28.07
CA ASP A 303 -13.64 -1.64 28.07
C ASP A 303 -14.46 -2.50 27.10
N GLN A 304 -15.71 -2.12 26.82
CA GLN A 304 -16.54 -2.72 25.77
C GLN A 304 -15.91 -2.55 24.37
N CYS A 305 -15.70 -1.32 23.92
CA CYS A 305 -15.12 -1.03 22.60
C CYS A 305 -13.72 -1.64 22.44
N ALA A 306 -12.89 -1.59 23.48
CA ALA A 306 -11.57 -2.25 23.47
C ALA A 306 -11.66 -3.77 23.32
N THR A 307 -12.72 -4.40 23.85
CA THR A 307 -12.97 -5.84 23.69
C THR A 307 -13.45 -6.15 22.28
N ASP A 308 -14.42 -5.38 21.79
CA ASP A 308 -15.07 -5.61 20.50
C ASP A 308 -14.06 -5.49 19.36
N LEU A 309 -13.17 -4.50 19.42
CA LEU A 309 -12.13 -4.30 18.41
C LEU A 309 -11.12 -5.46 18.37
N ARG A 310 -10.76 -6.02 19.53
CA ARG A 310 -9.87 -7.20 19.59
C ARG A 310 -10.55 -8.47 19.10
N LEU A 311 -11.81 -8.69 19.47
CA LEU A 311 -12.61 -9.81 18.96
C LEU A 311 -12.75 -9.74 17.44
N TRP A 312 -13.09 -8.56 16.93
CA TRP A 312 -13.18 -8.30 15.49
C TRP A 312 -11.83 -8.58 14.81
N LEU A 313 -10.74 -8.01 15.30
CA LEU A 313 -9.42 -8.22 14.69
C LEU A 313 -8.96 -9.69 14.75
N LEU A 314 -9.26 -10.43 15.82
CA LEU A 314 -8.95 -11.85 15.89
C LEU A 314 -9.73 -12.67 14.86
N ALA A 315 -10.94 -12.27 14.50
CA ALA A 315 -11.69 -12.89 13.41
C ALA A 315 -11.06 -12.56 12.06
N GLU A 316 -10.76 -11.29 11.78
CA GLU A 316 -10.12 -10.86 10.54
C GLU A 316 -8.74 -11.52 10.32
N ILE A 317 -7.94 -11.66 11.38
CA ILE A 317 -6.64 -12.34 11.31
C ILE A 317 -6.78 -13.78 10.80
N LYS A 318 -7.85 -14.50 11.18
CA LYS A 318 -8.07 -15.88 10.70
C LYS A 318 -8.37 -15.92 9.20
N ASP A 319 -9.17 -14.99 8.72
CA ASP A 319 -9.53 -14.90 7.31
C ASP A 319 -8.33 -14.52 6.45
N VAL A 320 -7.55 -13.55 6.91
CA VAL A 320 -6.30 -13.12 6.29
C VAL A 320 -5.25 -14.25 6.32
N GLU A 321 -5.12 -14.96 7.43
CA GLU A 321 -4.25 -16.14 7.54
C GLU A 321 -4.63 -17.19 6.50
N SER A 322 -5.93 -17.49 6.36
CA SER A 322 -6.43 -18.46 5.39
C SER A 322 -6.10 -18.05 3.95
N ALA A 323 -6.30 -16.78 3.59
CA ALA A 323 -5.96 -16.25 2.26
C ALA A 323 -4.45 -16.33 1.98
N LEU A 324 -3.62 -15.95 2.95
CA LEU A 324 -2.17 -16.01 2.81
C LEU A 324 -1.66 -17.46 2.65
N LYS A 325 -2.22 -18.40 3.43
CA LYS A 325 -1.94 -19.83 3.26
C LYS A 325 -2.36 -20.35 1.88
N GLY A 326 -3.50 -19.88 1.36
CA GLY A 326 -3.99 -20.20 0.02
C GLY A 326 -2.99 -19.80 -1.06
N LEU A 327 -2.55 -18.53 -1.04
CA LEU A 327 -1.55 -18.01 -1.98
C LEU A 327 -0.24 -18.83 -1.93
N ILE A 328 0.32 -19.04 -0.73
CA ILE A 328 1.57 -19.80 -0.58
C ILE A 328 1.41 -21.23 -1.11
N ARG A 329 0.27 -21.88 -0.84
CA ARG A 329 0.00 -23.24 -1.33
C ARG A 329 0.01 -23.29 -2.85
N VAL A 330 -0.71 -22.39 -3.51
CA VAL A 330 -0.76 -22.33 -4.98
C VAL A 330 0.63 -22.09 -5.57
N MET A 331 1.42 -21.18 -4.99
CA MET A 331 2.79 -20.92 -5.45
C MET A 331 3.68 -22.17 -5.33
N VAL A 332 3.54 -22.94 -4.24
CA VAL A 332 4.30 -24.17 -4.00
C VAL A 332 3.86 -25.29 -4.95
N GLU A 333 2.56 -25.44 -5.20
CA GLU A 333 2.01 -26.44 -6.13
C GLU A 333 2.45 -26.16 -7.56
N ARG A 334 2.35 -24.89 -8.00
CA ARG A 334 2.87 -24.45 -9.30
C ARG A 334 4.36 -24.72 -9.41
N ALA A 335 5.14 -24.32 -8.40
CA ALA A 335 6.58 -24.57 -8.37
C ALA A 335 6.95 -26.06 -8.49
N ASP A 336 6.19 -26.97 -7.87
CA ASP A 336 6.43 -28.41 -7.99
C ASP A 336 6.11 -28.93 -9.40
N SER A 337 4.99 -28.49 -9.99
CA SER A 337 4.56 -28.91 -11.33
C SER A 337 5.41 -28.31 -12.46
N GLU A 338 6.03 -27.15 -12.23
CA GLU A 338 6.73 -26.36 -13.25
C GLU A 338 8.25 -26.32 -13.07
N LYS A 339 8.81 -27.20 -12.22
CA LYS A 339 10.24 -27.21 -11.87
C LYS A 339 11.20 -27.40 -13.03
N ASP A 340 10.73 -27.85 -14.17
CA ASP A 340 11.54 -28.05 -15.39
C ASP A 340 11.72 -26.77 -16.21
N ILE A 341 10.97 -25.71 -15.90
CA ILE A 341 10.99 -24.47 -16.67
C ILE A 341 12.18 -23.62 -16.25
N LEU A 342 13.06 -23.32 -17.20
CA LEU A 342 14.20 -22.42 -17.04
C LEU A 342 13.87 -21.02 -17.54
N MET A 343 14.38 -20.00 -16.84
CA MET A 343 14.29 -18.60 -17.22
C MET A 343 15.58 -17.85 -16.88
N PRO A 344 15.83 -16.67 -17.45
CA PRO A 344 16.90 -15.79 -16.96
C PRO A 344 16.60 -15.30 -15.54
N GLY A 345 17.57 -15.36 -14.64
CA GLY A 345 17.55 -14.61 -13.39
C GLY A 345 17.94 -13.14 -13.64
N TYR A 346 17.45 -12.22 -12.81
CA TYR A 346 17.69 -10.79 -13.01
C TYR A 346 18.32 -10.12 -11.79
N THR A 347 19.32 -9.28 -12.06
CA THR A 347 19.86 -8.31 -11.10
C THR A 347 19.97 -6.98 -11.82
N HIS A 348 19.45 -5.89 -11.23
CA HIS A 348 19.36 -4.58 -11.91
C HIS A 348 18.58 -4.63 -13.24
N LEU A 349 17.62 -5.56 -13.35
CA LEU A 349 16.89 -5.89 -14.58
C LEU A 349 17.81 -6.30 -15.76
N GLN A 350 19.07 -6.60 -15.47
CA GLN A 350 20.00 -7.22 -16.42
C GLN A 350 19.96 -8.73 -16.24
N ARG A 351 20.08 -9.43 -17.37
CA ARG A 351 20.19 -10.89 -17.41
C ARG A 351 21.41 -11.33 -16.61
N GLY A 352 21.16 -12.05 -15.54
CA GLY A 352 22.16 -12.73 -14.74
C GLY A 352 22.26 -14.19 -15.14
N GLN A 353 22.27 -15.07 -14.14
CA GLN A 353 22.41 -16.51 -14.35
C GLN A 353 21.06 -17.16 -14.66
N PRO A 354 21.02 -18.29 -15.38
CA PRO A 354 19.81 -19.09 -15.52
C PRO A 354 19.29 -19.58 -14.16
N ILE A 355 17.97 -19.55 -13.99
CA ILE A 355 17.27 -20.08 -12.82
C ILE A 355 16.06 -20.91 -13.26
N ARG A 356 15.53 -21.73 -12.36
CA ARG A 356 14.21 -22.33 -12.53
C ARG A 356 13.11 -21.30 -12.24
N TRP A 357 12.05 -21.27 -13.04
CA TRP A 357 10.85 -20.46 -12.77
C TRP A 357 10.28 -20.75 -11.37
N SER A 358 10.23 -22.03 -11.01
CA SER A 358 9.85 -22.46 -9.67
C SER A 358 10.69 -21.84 -8.56
N HIS A 359 11.98 -21.59 -8.82
CA HIS A 359 12.85 -20.94 -7.83
C HIS A 359 12.47 -19.47 -7.60
N LEU A 360 12.04 -18.76 -8.64
CA LEU A 360 11.49 -17.41 -8.50
C LEU A 360 10.17 -17.42 -7.72
N LEU A 361 9.22 -18.30 -8.08
CA LEU A 361 7.96 -18.42 -7.35
C LEU A 361 8.19 -18.72 -5.87
N LEU A 362 9.07 -19.66 -5.55
CA LEU A 362 9.39 -20.01 -4.17
C LEU A 362 10.06 -18.84 -3.42
N SER A 363 10.83 -17.97 -4.11
CA SER A 363 11.42 -16.79 -3.47
C SER A 363 10.37 -15.84 -2.89
N HIS A 364 9.28 -15.60 -3.62
CA HIS A 364 8.13 -14.82 -3.14
C HIS A 364 7.35 -15.57 -2.06
N ALA A 365 7.19 -16.89 -2.19
CA ALA A 365 6.54 -17.72 -1.17
C ALA A 365 7.28 -17.69 0.18
N PHE A 366 8.61 -17.61 0.18
CA PHE A 366 9.41 -17.44 1.40
C PHE A 366 9.27 -16.03 2.04
N SER A 367 8.97 -14.99 1.26
CA SER A 367 8.57 -13.70 1.83
C SER A 367 7.23 -13.83 2.55
N PHE A 368 6.23 -14.44 1.90
CA PHE A 368 4.89 -14.61 2.48
C PHE A 368 4.85 -15.58 3.66
N ILE A 369 5.69 -16.62 3.71
CA ILE A 369 5.76 -17.49 4.90
C ILE A 369 6.30 -16.73 6.13
N SER A 370 7.21 -15.76 5.91
CA SER A 370 7.70 -14.89 6.98
C SER A 370 6.59 -13.95 7.46
N ASP A 371 5.74 -13.46 6.55
CA ASP A 371 4.57 -12.65 6.91
C ASP A 371 3.52 -13.47 7.66
N LEU A 372 3.28 -14.72 7.26
CA LEU A 372 2.41 -15.66 7.96
C LEU A 372 2.88 -15.89 9.40
N GLN A 373 4.20 -16.08 9.58
CA GLN A 373 4.79 -16.22 10.90
C GLN A 373 4.53 -14.97 11.76
N ARG A 374 4.82 -13.77 11.24
CA ARG A 374 4.59 -12.51 11.97
C ARG A 374 3.11 -12.30 12.34
N LEU A 375 2.20 -12.66 11.45
CA LEU A 375 0.75 -12.58 11.71
C LEU A 375 0.36 -13.49 12.88
N ARG A 376 0.87 -14.72 12.91
CA ARG A 376 0.62 -15.68 14.01
C ARG A 376 1.23 -15.21 15.33
N GLU A 377 2.43 -14.63 15.28
CA GLU A 377 3.11 -14.07 16.44
C GLU A 377 2.38 -12.85 17.04
N LEU A 378 1.54 -12.16 16.26
CA LEU A 378 0.71 -11.05 16.71
C LEU A 378 -0.49 -11.51 17.55
N VAL A 379 -1.04 -12.69 17.26
CA VAL A 379 -2.28 -13.19 17.88
C VAL A 379 -2.25 -13.15 19.43
N PRO A 380 -1.19 -13.59 20.13
CA PRO A 380 -1.16 -13.52 21.59
C PRO A 380 -1.25 -12.10 22.17
N ARG A 381 -0.75 -11.09 21.44
CA ARG A 381 -0.81 -9.67 21.88
C ARG A 381 -2.16 -9.02 21.56
N VAL A 382 -2.84 -9.48 20.51
CA VAL A 382 -4.24 -9.10 20.24
C VAL A 382 -5.18 -9.79 21.23
N SER A 383 -4.90 -11.06 21.57
CA SER A 383 -5.72 -11.94 22.42
C SER A 383 -5.52 -11.70 23.92
N VAL A 384 -5.67 -10.44 24.32
CA VAL A 384 -5.71 -9.99 25.72
C VAL A 384 -7.09 -9.41 26.01
N LEU A 385 -7.83 -9.96 26.98
CA LEU A 385 -9.17 -9.50 27.35
C LEU A 385 -9.14 -8.20 28.18
N PRO A 386 -9.70 -7.07 27.69
CA PRO A 386 -9.82 -5.85 28.49
C PRO A 386 -11.16 -5.76 29.24
N LEU A 387 -12.19 -6.51 28.86
CA LEU A 387 -13.52 -6.52 29.49
C LEU A 387 -13.44 -6.74 31.01
N GLY A 388 -14.18 -5.94 31.77
CA GLY A 388 -14.12 -5.91 33.23
C GLY A 388 -13.12 -4.87 33.78
N SER A 389 -12.49 -4.07 32.91
CA SER A 389 -11.68 -2.90 33.30
C SER A 389 -12.54 -1.68 33.63
N GLY A 390 -13.84 -1.72 33.33
CA GLY A 390 -14.76 -0.60 33.51
C GLY A 390 -14.29 0.63 32.73
N ALA A 391 -14.56 1.82 33.26
CA ALA A 391 -14.15 3.04 32.58
C ALA A 391 -12.63 3.24 32.58
N LEU A 392 -11.96 2.87 33.69
CA LEU A 392 -10.51 2.98 33.86
C LEU A 392 -9.95 2.27 35.11
N ALA A 393 -10.78 2.06 36.15
CA ALA A 393 -10.34 1.63 37.49
C ALA A 393 -10.75 0.20 37.86
N GLY A 394 -11.23 -0.59 36.90
CA GLY A 394 -11.78 -1.94 37.14
C GLY A 394 -13.29 -1.96 37.34
N ASN A 395 -13.85 -3.16 37.29
CA ASN A 395 -15.27 -3.41 37.54
C ASN A 395 -15.57 -3.42 39.06
N PRO A 396 -16.58 -2.67 39.54
CA PRO A 396 -16.87 -2.56 40.98
C PRO A 396 -17.72 -3.70 41.54
N PHE A 397 -18.22 -4.61 40.69
CA PHE A 397 -19.08 -5.74 41.07
C PHE A 397 -18.31 -7.07 41.12
N GLY A 398 -17.00 -7.06 40.91
CA GLY A 398 -16.17 -8.25 41.04
C GLY A 398 -16.43 -9.31 39.97
N VAL A 399 -16.80 -8.91 38.74
CA VAL A 399 -16.98 -9.87 37.63
C VAL A 399 -15.71 -10.70 37.40
N ASP A 400 -15.88 -11.99 37.15
CA ASP A 400 -14.77 -12.92 36.91
C ASP A 400 -14.21 -12.71 35.48
N ARG A 401 -13.04 -12.08 35.41
CA ARG A 401 -12.36 -11.78 34.14
C ARG A 401 -11.69 -12.99 33.50
N GLU A 402 -11.31 -13.99 34.30
CA GLU A 402 -10.80 -15.27 33.79
C GLU A 402 -11.92 -16.06 33.12
N PHE A 403 -13.10 -16.07 33.74
CA PHE A 403 -14.32 -16.60 33.11
C PHE A 403 -14.62 -15.88 31.78
N LEU A 404 -14.62 -14.54 31.78
CA LEU A 404 -14.88 -13.77 30.55
C LEU A 404 -13.86 -14.06 29.45
N ALA A 405 -12.57 -14.18 29.80
CA ALA A 405 -11.52 -14.48 28.83
C ALA A 405 -11.75 -15.84 28.20
N LYS A 406 -12.05 -16.86 29.01
CA LYS A 406 -12.37 -18.20 28.54
C LYS A 406 -13.62 -18.24 27.68
N GLU A 407 -14.68 -17.55 28.10
CA GLU A 407 -15.97 -17.50 27.40
C GLU A 407 -15.83 -16.86 26.01
N LEU A 408 -15.00 -15.82 25.90
CA LEU A 408 -14.75 -15.10 24.65
C LEU A 408 -13.57 -15.66 23.84
N GLY A 409 -12.84 -16.64 24.37
CA GLY A 409 -11.71 -17.29 23.69
C GLY A 409 -10.42 -16.45 23.66
N PHE A 410 -10.23 -15.52 24.61
CA PHE A 410 -8.99 -14.80 24.79
C PHE A 410 -7.90 -15.67 25.45
N GLN A 411 -6.63 -15.44 25.11
CA GLN A 411 -5.50 -16.20 25.66
C GLN A 411 -5.02 -15.67 27.02
N SER A 412 -5.23 -14.39 27.30
CA SER A 412 -4.87 -13.77 28.58
C SER A 412 -5.80 -12.61 28.93
N ILE A 413 -5.65 -12.05 30.13
CA ILE A 413 -6.40 -10.90 30.63
C ILE A 413 -5.49 -9.67 30.71
N ALA A 414 -6.09 -8.47 30.58
CA ALA A 414 -5.33 -7.25 30.83
C ALA A 414 -5.12 -7.04 32.33
N GLU A 415 -3.88 -7.16 32.80
CA GLU A 415 -3.52 -7.09 34.23
C GLU A 415 -3.72 -5.70 34.86
N ASN A 416 -3.80 -4.65 34.04
CA ASN A 416 -3.99 -3.28 34.48
C ASN A 416 -5.17 -2.66 33.74
N SER A 417 -6.14 -2.11 34.48
CA SER A 417 -7.38 -1.57 33.89
C SER A 417 -7.17 -0.30 33.07
N LEU A 418 -6.23 0.57 33.45
CA LEU A 418 -5.87 1.76 32.66
C LEU A 418 -5.28 1.33 31.32
N TRP A 419 -4.34 0.39 31.35
CA TRP A 419 -3.75 -0.19 30.14
C TRP A 419 -4.81 -0.90 29.29
N GLY A 420 -5.67 -1.72 29.88
CA GLY A 420 -6.70 -2.48 29.17
C GLY A 420 -7.64 -1.60 28.33
N VAL A 421 -8.01 -0.42 28.83
CA VAL A 421 -8.86 0.52 28.07
C VAL A 421 -8.10 1.42 27.11
N SER A 422 -6.82 1.73 27.39
CA SER A 422 -6.02 2.66 26.58
C SER A 422 -5.16 2.00 25.49
N ASP A 423 -4.86 0.71 25.61
CA ASP A 423 -3.93 0.01 24.71
C ASP A 423 -4.44 -0.03 23.26
N ARG A 424 -3.58 0.38 22.33
CA ARG A 424 -3.81 0.34 20.87
C ARG A 424 -2.59 -0.18 20.11
N ASP A 425 -1.60 -0.74 20.80
CA ASP A 425 -0.33 -1.20 20.19
C ASP A 425 -0.59 -2.30 19.15
N TYR A 426 -1.52 -3.21 19.45
CA TYR A 426 -1.91 -4.31 18.57
C TYR A 426 -2.46 -3.85 17.21
N ILE A 427 -3.09 -2.66 17.14
CA ILE A 427 -3.58 -2.07 15.89
C ILE A 427 -2.38 -1.61 15.06
N VAL A 428 -1.43 -0.92 15.69
CA VAL A 428 -0.23 -0.42 15.03
C VAL A 428 0.63 -1.58 14.54
N GLU A 429 0.80 -2.63 15.36
CA GLU A 429 1.51 -3.85 14.93
C GLU A 429 0.86 -4.51 13.72
N PHE A 430 -0.48 -4.62 13.69
CA PHE A 430 -1.20 -5.15 12.52
C PHE A 430 -0.98 -4.27 11.28
N MET A 431 -1.02 -2.94 11.40
CA MET A 431 -0.76 -2.02 10.29
C MET A 431 0.68 -2.13 9.77
N MET A 432 1.65 -2.31 10.66
CA MET A 432 3.05 -2.56 10.27
C MET A 432 3.19 -3.88 9.51
N TRP A 433 2.57 -4.95 10.02
CA TRP A 433 2.53 -6.25 9.37
C TRP A 433 1.90 -6.17 7.96
N ALA A 434 0.76 -5.50 7.84
CA ALA A 434 0.06 -5.33 6.56
C ALA A 434 0.92 -4.55 5.55
N SER A 435 1.58 -3.48 5.99
CA SER A 435 2.47 -2.66 5.16
C SER A 435 3.65 -3.47 4.60
N LEU A 436 4.26 -4.33 5.42
CA LEU A 436 5.36 -5.18 5.01
C LEU A 436 4.90 -6.27 4.01
N THR A 437 3.76 -6.91 4.30
CA THR A 437 3.16 -7.90 3.40
C THR A 437 2.86 -7.30 2.02
N MET A 438 2.33 -6.08 1.99
CA MET A 438 2.08 -5.35 0.73
C MET A 438 3.36 -4.94 0.00
N THR A 439 4.47 -4.74 0.71
CA THR A 439 5.77 -4.52 0.07
C THR A 439 6.22 -5.77 -0.68
N HIS A 440 6.05 -6.97 -0.09
CA HIS A 440 6.34 -8.23 -0.78
C HIS A 440 5.40 -8.46 -1.97
N ALA A 441 4.10 -8.20 -1.79
CA ALA A 441 3.13 -8.28 -2.88
C ALA A 441 3.46 -7.33 -4.04
N SER A 442 3.88 -6.09 -3.76
CA SER A 442 4.29 -5.13 -4.80
C SER A 442 5.50 -5.61 -5.60
N ARG A 443 6.46 -6.29 -4.96
CA ARG A 443 7.64 -6.83 -5.65
C ARG A 443 7.26 -7.97 -6.58
N MET A 444 6.38 -8.86 -6.12
CA MET A 444 5.83 -9.92 -6.96
C MET A 444 5.02 -9.33 -8.12
N ALA A 445 4.17 -8.33 -7.87
CA ALA A 445 3.39 -7.66 -8.90
C ALA A 445 4.28 -7.03 -9.97
N GLU A 446 5.36 -6.35 -9.58
CA GLU A 446 6.32 -5.75 -10.51
C GLU A 446 6.98 -6.79 -11.42
N ASP A 447 7.44 -7.92 -10.85
CA ASP A 447 7.99 -9.03 -11.65
C ASP A 447 6.96 -9.52 -12.68
N LEU A 448 5.71 -9.75 -12.26
CA LEU A 448 4.64 -10.23 -13.15
C LEU A 448 4.27 -9.21 -14.22
N ILE A 449 4.19 -7.91 -13.87
CA ILE A 449 3.91 -6.83 -14.81
C ILE A 449 4.98 -6.80 -15.90
N ILE A 450 6.27 -6.75 -15.51
CA ILE A 450 7.39 -6.73 -16.46
C ILE A 450 7.38 -7.99 -17.34
N TYR A 451 7.18 -9.16 -16.75
CA TYR A 451 7.18 -10.43 -17.47
C TYR A 451 5.99 -10.61 -18.42
N SER A 452 4.91 -9.85 -18.23
CA SER A 452 3.74 -9.82 -19.10
C SER A 452 3.85 -8.84 -20.28
N THR A 453 4.88 -7.98 -20.30
CA THR A 453 5.12 -7.03 -21.40
C THR A 453 5.40 -7.74 -22.72
N ALA A 454 5.21 -7.03 -23.85
CA ALA A 454 5.52 -7.60 -25.16
C ALA A 454 7.03 -7.87 -25.35
N GLU A 455 7.87 -7.08 -24.69
CA GLU A 455 9.33 -7.17 -24.72
C GLU A 455 9.85 -8.44 -24.03
N PHE A 456 9.23 -8.83 -22.91
CA PHE A 456 9.57 -10.06 -22.20
C PHE A 456 8.74 -11.25 -22.68
N GLY A 457 7.41 -11.14 -22.59
CA GLY A 457 6.46 -12.15 -23.04
C GLY A 457 6.62 -13.51 -22.35
N PHE A 458 7.07 -13.53 -21.10
CA PHE A 458 7.31 -14.75 -20.32
C PHE A 458 6.02 -15.37 -19.81
N ILE A 459 5.09 -14.51 -19.37
CA ILE A 459 3.79 -14.93 -18.83
C ILE A 459 2.66 -14.21 -19.55
N GLN A 460 1.49 -14.84 -19.56
CA GLN A 460 0.25 -14.22 -20.03
C GLN A 460 -0.79 -14.30 -18.90
N LEU A 461 -1.28 -13.14 -18.46
CA LEU A 461 -2.38 -13.07 -17.49
C LEU A 461 -3.68 -13.54 -18.13
N SER A 462 -4.56 -14.20 -17.38
CA SER A 462 -5.86 -14.63 -17.89
C SER A 462 -6.80 -13.44 -18.14
N ASP A 463 -7.78 -13.61 -19.04
CA ASP A 463 -8.68 -12.51 -19.44
C ASP A 463 -9.57 -12.03 -18.28
N ALA A 464 -9.83 -12.88 -17.29
CA ALA A 464 -10.60 -12.54 -16.09
C ALA A 464 -9.91 -11.49 -15.19
N TYR A 465 -8.58 -11.36 -15.30
CA TYR A 465 -7.77 -10.45 -14.48
C TYR A 465 -7.02 -9.40 -15.33
N ARG A 466 -7.47 -9.17 -16.57
CA ARG A 466 -6.95 -8.13 -17.48
C ARG A 466 -7.97 -7.01 -17.69
N PRO A 467 -7.94 -5.91 -16.93
CA PRO A 467 -8.52 -4.65 -17.40
C PRO A 467 -7.65 -4.13 -18.58
N GLY A 468 -8.27 -3.59 -19.64
CA GLY A 468 -7.55 -3.08 -20.82
C GLY A 468 -6.61 -1.90 -20.50
N LEU A 469 -5.42 -1.86 -21.12
CA LEU A 469 -4.31 -0.89 -20.91
C LEU A 469 -4.41 0.36 -21.85
N PRO A 470 -3.59 1.44 -21.72
CA PRO A 470 -3.38 2.39 -20.60
C PRO A 470 -3.54 3.91 -20.99
N SER A 471 -3.68 4.79 -19.98
CA SER A 471 -3.70 6.30 -19.99
C SER A 471 -4.81 7.04 -20.76
N THR A 472 -5.31 8.22 -20.33
CA THR A 472 -4.81 9.19 -19.32
C THR A 472 -5.67 9.40 -18.07
N TYR A 473 -7.01 9.42 -18.14
CA TYR A 473 -7.90 9.39 -16.96
C TYR A 473 -8.53 8.01 -16.86
N ASN A 474 -8.50 7.46 -15.67
CA ASN A 474 -8.96 6.10 -15.37
C ASN A 474 -10.00 6.16 -14.25
N LYS A 475 -11.07 5.36 -14.36
CA LYS A 475 -12.15 5.27 -13.36
C LYS A 475 -11.64 4.76 -12.00
N ASP A 476 -10.46 4.14 -12.00
CA ASP A 476 -9.61 3.73 -10.88
C ASP A 476 -9.27 4.88 -9.92
N LEU A 477 -9.30 6.15 -10.35
CA LEU A 477 -9.03 7.32 -9.51
C LEU A 477 -10.23 7.73 -8.63
N GLN A 478 -11.36 7.03 -8.76
CA GLN A 478 -12.53 7.19 -7.89
C GLN A 478 -12.37 6.43 -6.55
N GLU A 479 -11.39 5.53 -6.48
CA GLU A 479 -11.03 4.63 -5.36
C GLU A 479 -10.09 5.27 -4.31
N ASP A 480 -9.96 6.59 -4.29
CA ASP A 480 -9.11 7.31 -3.32
C ASP A 480 -9.79 7.53 -1.95
N LYS A 481 -11.11 7.27 -1.87
CA LYS A 481 -11.96 7.54 -0.68
C LYS A 481 -12.26 6.31 0.18
N GLU A 482 -12.40 5.13 -0.43
CA GLU A 482 -12.51 3.82 0.22
C GLU A 482 -11.17 3.18 0.71
N PRO A 483 -9.95 3.52 0.23
CA PRO A 483 -8.73 2.71 0.35
C PRO A 483 -8.19 2.60 1.79
N LEU A 484 -8.73 3.40 2.71
CA LEU A 484 -8.51 3.29 4.14
C LEU A 484 -9.27 2.12 4.77
N PHE A 485 -10.54 1.96 4.42
CA PHE A 485 -11.37 0.83 4.87
C PHE A 485 -11.11 -0.42 4.01
N ASP A 486 -10.72 -0.20 2.77
CA ASP A 486 -10.34 -1.20 1.78
C ASP A 486 -8.95 -1.79 2.04
N SER A 487 -8.05 -1.20 2.84
CA SER A 487 -6.71 -1.77 3.05
C SER A 487 -6.73 -3.16 3.69
N VAL A 488 -7.73 -3.45 4.54
CA VAL A 488 -7.90 -4.77 5.17
C VAL A 488 -8.61 -5.74 4.22
N ASP A 489 -9.68 -5.27 3.55
CA ASP A 489 -10.44 -6.04 2.57
C ASP A 489 -9.62 -6.33 1.28
N ASN A 490 -8.76 -5.40 0.83
CA ASN A 490 -7.82 -5.54 -0.30
C ASN A 490 -6.65 -6.44 0.02
N VAL A 491 -6.15 -6.55 1.25
CA VAL A 491 -5.12 -7.56 1.53
C VAL A 491 -5.75 -8.94 1.30
N SER A 492 -6.94 -9.18 1.84
CA SER A 492 -7.68 -10.43 1.61
C SER A 492 -8.02 -10.64 0.13
N ALA A 493 -8.57 -9.64 -0.55
CA ALA A 493 -8.96 -9.71 -1.96
C ALA A 493 -7.75 -9.77 -2.91
N SER A 494 -6.68 -9.01 -2.67
CA SER A 494 -5.43 -9.06 -3.44
C SER A 494 -4.71 -10.39 -3.26
N LEU A 495 -4.73 -10.99 -2.07
CA LEU A 495 -4.20 -12.34 -1.85
C LEU A 495 -5.03 -13.38 -2.63
N ARG A 496 -6.37 -13.27 -2.65
CA ARG A 496 -7.27 -14.13 -3.43
C ARG A 496 -7.16 -13.92 -4.95
N ILE A 497 -6.98 -12.67 -5.39
CA ILE A 497 -6.76 -12.32 -6.81
C ILE A 497 -5.37 -12.81 -7.23
N ALA A 498 -4.34 -12.60 -6.42
CA ALA A 498 -3.01 -13.15 -6.66
C ALA A 498 -3.06 -14.68 -6.72
N GLU A 499 -3.79 -15.33 -5.81
CA GLU A 499 -4.04 -16.77 -5.86
C GLU A 499 -4.66 -17.17 -7.22
N GLY A 500 -5.73 -16.49 -7.66
CA GLY A 500 -6.37 -16.74 -8.96
C GLY A 500 -5.47 -16.45 -10.16
N VAL A 501 -4.67 -15.39 -10.12
CA VAL A 501 -3.70 -15.03 -11.16
C VAL A 501 -2.61 -16.09 -11.26
N ILE A 502 -1.99 -16.47 -10.14
CA ILE A 502 -0.94 -17.50 -10.11
C ILE A 502 -1.53 -18.87 -10.48
N ALA A 503 -2.74 -19.19 -10.03
CA ALA A 503 -3.40 -20.44 -10.38
C ALA A 503 -3.67 -20.56 -11.89
N THR A 504 -4.06 -19.46 -12.56
CA THR A 504 -4.57 -19.48 -13.93
C THR A 504 -3.59 -18.98 -15.01
N LEU A 505 -2.46 -18.37 -14.66
CA LEU A 505 -1.51 -17.87 -15.65
C LEU A 505 -0.87 -19.01 -16.44
N ASN A 506 -0.63 -18.76 -17.74
CA ASN A 506 0.06 -19.68 -18.63
C ASN A 506 1.52 -19.26 -18.80
N VAL A 507 2.44 -20.22 -18.63
CA VAL A 507 3.87 -20.01 -18.80
C VAL A 507 4.26 -20.35 -20.24
N ASN A 508 4.98 -19.45 -20.92
CA ASN A 508 5.53 -19.72 -22.25
C ASN A 508 6.96 -20.27 -22.13
N SER A 509 7.07 -21.59 -21.95
CA SER A 509 8.35 -22.28 -21.77
C SER A 509 9.31 -22.09 -22.95
N GLU A 510 8.79 -22.02 -24.18
CA GLU A 510 9.59 -21.80 -25.39
C GLU A 510 10.23 -20.41 -25.39
N LYS A 511 9.45 -19.36 -25.07
CA LYS A 511 9.97 -17.98 -24.99
C LYS A 511 10.94 -17.80 -23.84
N MET A 512 10.65 -18.36 -22.66
CA MET A 512 11.56 -18.32 -21.52
C MET A 512 12.90 -18.99 -21.85
N ARG A 513 12.87 -20.16 -22.51
CA ARG A 513 14.07 -20.87 -22.96
C ARG A 513 14.81 -20.10 -24.06
N ALA A 514 14.09 -19.48 -25.00
CA ALA A 514 14.67 -18.66 -26.07
C ALA A 514 15.33 -17.37 -25.56
N ALA A 515 14.93 -16.88 -24.38
CA ALA A 515 15.54 -15.72 -23.75
C ALA A 515 16.89 -16.01 -23.09
N LEU A 516 17.24 -17.29 -22.90
CA LEU A 516 18.56 -17.72 -22.41
C LEU A 516 19.61 -17.50 -23.49
N THR A 517 20.72 -16.85 -23.13
CA THR A 517 21.80 -16.54 -24.06
C THR A 517 23.14 -17.06 -23.52
N MET A 518 24.05 -17.46 -24.40
CA MET A 518 25.26 -18.21 -24.02
C MET A 518 26.25 -17.38 -23.20
N ASP A 519 26.17 -16.05 -23.28
CA ASP A 519 26.89 -15.10 -22.43
C ASP A 519 26.53 -15.24 -20.94
N MET A 520 25.32 -15.71 -20.60
CA MET A 520 24.94 -15.98 -19.20
C MET A 520 25.82 -17.06 -18.55
N LEU A 521 26.43 -17.93 -19.35
CA LEU A 521 27.29 -19.04 -18.90
C LEU A 521 28.77 -18.64 -18.77
N ALA A 522 29.09 -17.36 -18.94
CA ALA A 522 30.45 -16.85 -18.71
C ALA A 522 30.91 -17.10 -17.27
N THR A 523 30.03 -17.01 -16.28
CA THR A 523 30.39 -17.36 -14.89
C THR A 523 30.66 -18.87 -14.76
N ASP A 524 29.84 -19.71 -15.38
CA ASP A 524 30.02 -21.17 -15.39
C ASP A 524 31.35 -21.58 -16.08
N LEU A 525 31.81 -20.80 -17.06
CA LEU A 525 33.13 -20.96 -17.69
C LEU A 525 34.29 -20.63 -16.73
N ALA A 526 34.13 -19.60 -15.89
CA ALA A 526 35.10 -19.29 -14.84
C ALA A 526 35.13 -20.39 -13.77
N ASP A 527 33.97 -20.91 -13.38
CA ASP A 527 33.84 -22.00 -12.41
C ASP A 527 34.45 -23.31 -12.93
N TYR A 528 34.29 -23.60 -14.22
CA TYR A 528 34.95 -24.72 -14.89
C TYR A 528 36.48 -24.67 -14.70
N LEU A 529 37.09 -23.50 -14.91
CA LEU A 529 38.53 -23.32 -14.73
C LEU A 529 38.98 -23.46 -13.27
N VAL A 530 38.16 -23.00 -12.32
CA VAL A 530 38.43 -23.19 -10.87
C VAL A 530 38.42 -24.68 -10.52
N ARG A 531 37.44 -25.44 -11.04
CA ARG A 531 37.33 -26.88 -10.78
C ARG A 531 38.45 -27.69 -11.43
N LYS A 532 38.92 -27.29 -12.61
CA LYS A 532 40.06 -27.92 -13.31
C LYS A 532 41.41 -27.57 -12.69
N GLY A 533 41.50 -26.55 -11.84
CA GLY A 533 42.75 -26.10 -11.26
C GLY A 533 42.60 -25.61 -9.84
N VAL A 534 42.92 -26.47 -8.86
CA VAL A 534 42.98 -26.17 -7.41
C VAL A 534 43.84 -24.92 -7.10
N SER A 535 44.72 -24.50 -8.01
CA SER A 535 45.67 -23.40 -7.85
C SER A 535 45.36 -22.10 -8.61
N THR A 536 44.31 -22.00 -9.43
CA THR A 536 43.99 -20.72 -10.12
C THR A 536 42.96 -19.93 -9.29
N PRO A 537 43.31 -18.75 -8.75
CA PRO A 537 42.37 -17.94 -7.99
C PRO A 537 41.16 -17.53 -8.84
N PHE A 538 39.96 -17.47 -8.25
CA PHE A 538 38.73 -17.10 -8.95
C PHE A 538 38.82 -15.77 -9.71
N ARG A 539 39.56 -14.78 -9.17
CA ARG A 539 39.78 -13.51 -9.86
C ARG A 539 40.44 -13.72 -11.24
N GLU A 540 41.39 -14.64 -11.32
CA GLU A 540 42.10 -14.96 -12.56
C GLU A 540 41.19 -15.72 -13.54
N THR A 541 40.42 -16.70 -13.08
CA THR A 541 39.46 -17.42 -13.94
C THR A 541 38.34 -16.50 -14.45
N HIS A 542 37.88 -15.56 -13.62
CA HIS A 542 36.91 -14.53 -14.01
C HIS A 542 37.47 -13.58 -15.08
N HIS A 543 38.74 -13.15 -14.97
CA HIS A 543 39.39 -12.38 -16.03
C HIS A 543 39.55 -13.18 -17.33
N ILE A 544 39.87 -14.48 -17.24
CA ILE A 544 39.96 -15.36 -18.41
C ILE A 544 38.60 -15.49 -19.10
N SER A 545 37.53 -15.68 -18.33
CA SER A 545 36.16 -15.74 -18.86
C SER A 545 35.74 -14.41 -19.49
N GLY A 546 36.00 -13.27 -18.84
CA GLY A 546 35.73 -11.96 -19.43
C GLY A 546 36.44 -11.71 -20.75
N ARG A 547 37.68 -12.21 -20.92
CA ARG A 547 38.39 -12.19 -22.21
C ARG A 547 37.77 -13.12 -23.25
N ALA A 548 37.18 -14.24 -22.83
CA ALA A 548 36.45 -15.13 -23.73
C ALA A 548 35.18 -14.45 -24.28
N VAL A 549 34.42 -13.76 -23.42
CA VAL A 549 33.25 -12.96 -23.83
C VAL A 549 33.66 -11.86 -24.81
N ALA A 550 34.69 -11.08 -24.48
CA ALA A 550 35.20 -10.03 -25.37
C ALA A 550 35.69 -10.59 -26.72
N LEU A 551 36.30 -11.77 -26.73
CA LEU A 551 36.71 -12.45 -27.96
C LEU A 551 35.50 -12.86 -28.82
N ALA A 552 34.47 -13.46 -28.20
CA ALA A 552 33.23 -13.84 -28.89
C ALA A 552 32.52 -12.62 -29.50
N GLU A 553 32.39 -11.52 -28.73
CA GLU A 553 31.83 -10.25 -29.21
C GLU A 553 32.62 -9.67 -30.39
N SER A 554 33.96 -9.67 -30.31
CA SER A 554 34.83 -9.15 -31.38
C SER A 554 34.70 -9.93 -32.69
N LEU A 555 34.34 -11.21 -32.60
CA LEU A 555 34.14 -12.12 -33.73
C LEU A 555 32.67 -12.15 -34.20
N GLY A 556 31.75 -11.53 -33.46
CA GLY A 556 30.32 -11.56 -33.75
C GLY A 556 29.70 -12.95 -33.63
N VAL A 557 30.28 -13.83 -32.79
CA VAL A 557 29.82 -15.22 -32.56
C VAL A 557 29.38 -15.42 -31.12
N GLN A 558 28.66 -16.50 -30.82
CA GLN A 558 28.30 -16.84 -29.43
C GLN A 558 29.52 -17.38 -28.67
N LEU A 559 29.47 -17.31 -27.34
CA LEU A 559 30.52 -17.88 -26.49
C LEU A 559 30.70 -19.39 -26.76
N SER A 560 29.61 -20.11 -27.04
CA SER A 560 29.63 -21.53 -27.42
C SER A 560 30.35 -21.84 -28.74
N ASP A 561 30.48 -20.87 -29.63
CA ASP A 561 30.99 -21.06 -31.00
C ASP A 561 32.52 -20.89 -31.09
N LEU A 562 33.17 -20.49 -29.98
CA LEU A 562 34.63 -20.42 -29.90
C LEU A 562 35.24 -21.83 -30.00
N THR A 563 36.21 -21.98 -30.89
CA THR A 563 36.94 -23.24 -31.06
C THR A 563 37.81 -23.56 -29.84
N LEU A 564 38.09 -24.85 -29.61
CA LEU A 564 38.98 -25.28 -28.52
C LEU A 564 40.36 -24.61 -28.61
N GLU A 565 40.88 -24.38 -29.82
CA GLU A 565 42.14 -23.67 -30.04
C GLU A 565 42.07 -22.20 -29.58
N GLN A 566 40.93 -21.53 -29.82
CA GLN A 566 40.71 -20.18 -29.31
C GLN A 566 40.61 -20.17 -27.77
N TYR A 567 39.96 -21.16 -27.17
CA TYR A 567 39.92 -21.33 -25.72
C TYR A 567 41.32 -21.60 -25.14
N LYS A 568 42.10 -22.52 -25.73
CA LYS A 568 43.46 -22.85 -25.28
C LYS A 568 44.42 -21.66 -25.36
N LYS A 569 44.21 -20.72 -26.29
CA LYS A 569 44.93 -19.43 -26.33
C LYS A 569 44.63 -18.53 -25.13
N LEU A 570 43.43 -18.63 -24.54
CA LEU A 570 43.04 -17.88 -23.35
C LEU A 570 43.54 -18.53 -22.05
N SER A 571 43.54 -19.87 -22.00
CA SER A 571 44.12 -20.67 -20.93
C SER A 571 44.40 -22.11 -21.39
N PRO A 572 45.59 -22.67 -21.12
CA PRO A 572 45.92 -24.05 -21.50
C PRO A 572 45.08 -25.11 -20.75
N LYS A 573 44.33 -24.71 -19.73
CA LYS A 573 43.48 -25.59 -18.91
C LYS A 573 42.11 -25.91 -19.55
N PHE A 574 41.81 -25.32 -20.70
CA PHE A 574 40.60 -25.68 -21.46
C PHE A 574 40.82 -26.99 -22.21
N GLU A 575 39.91 -27.93 -21.99
CA GLU A 575 39.88 -29.26 -22.61
C GLU A 575 38.60 -29.42 -23.43
N GLU A 576 38.46 -30.54 -24.15
CA GLU A 576 37.29 -30.79 -25.01
C GLU A 576 35.96 -30.79 -24.23
N ASP A 577 35.98 -31.08 -22.93
CA ASP A 577 34.80 -31.05 -22.07
C ASP A 577 34.31 -29.62 -21.74
N VAL A 578 35.01 -28.55 -22.15
CA VAL A 578 34.52 -27.16 -22.00
C VAL A 578 33.18 -26.95 -22.71
N VAL A 579 32.91 -27.69 -23.78
CA VAL A 579 31.63 -27.61 -24.52
C VAL A 579 30.44 -27.93 -23.61
N SER A 580 30.66 -28.79 -22.61
CA SER A 580 29.63 -29.18 -21.66
C SER A 580 29.24 -28.07 -20.66
N VAL A 581 29.98 -26.96 -20.60
CA VAL A 581 29.61 -25.75 -19.85
C VAL A 581 28.42 -25.04 -20.51
N PHE A 582 28.28 -25.13 -21.84
CA PHE A 582 27.24 -24.45 -22.63
C PHE A 582 25.90 -25.20 -22.62
N ASP A 583 25.49 -25.63 -21.43
CA ASP A 583 24.21 -26.28 -21.16
C ASP A 583 23.54 -25.61 -19.97
N PHE A 584 22.40 -24.97 -20.22
CA PHE A 584 21.62 -24.27 -19.20
C PHE A 584 21.09 -25.22 -18.11
N GLU A 585 20.78 -26.47 -18.43
CA GLU A 585 20.33 -27.46 -17.44
C GLU A 585 21.48 -27.81 -16.50
N ARG A 586 22.68 -28.06 -17.06
CA ARG A 586 23.87 -28.30 -16.25
C ARG A 586 24.23 -27.09 -15.39
N SER A 587 24.04 -25.88 -15.90
CA SER A 587 24.26 -24.64 -15.15
C SER A 587 23.38 -24.61 -13.89
N VAL A 588 22.06 -24.79 -14.02
CA VAL A 588 21.17 -24.78 -12.86
C VAL A 588 21.44 -25.93 -11.89
N GLU A 589 21.76 -27.13 -12.39
CA GLU A 589 22.03 -28.31 -11.54
C GLU A 589 23.32 -28.19 -10.72
N GLN A 590 24.30 -27.41 -11.18
CA GLN A 590 25.51 -27.15 -10.38
C GLN A 590 25.25 -26.27 -9.15
N ARG A 591 24.14 -25.51 -9.13
CA ARG A 591 23.76 -24.64 -8.01
C ARG A 591 22.94 -25.45 -6.99
N ASN A 592 23.57 -26.50 -6.46
CA ASN A 592 22.96 -27.51 -5.59
C ASN A 592 23.21 -27.29 -4.08
N ALA A 593 23.89 -26.22 -3.71
CA ALA A 593 23.94 -25.78 -2.31
C ALA A 593 22.53 -25.41 -1.81
N ILE A 594 22.25 -25.59 -0.51
CA ILE A 594 20.95 -25.26 0.08
C ILE A 594 20.57 -23.80 -0.27
N GLY A 595 19.36 -23.62 -0.81
CA GLY A 595 18.88 -22.34 -1.30
C GLY A 595 19.18 -22.06 -2.78
N GLY A 596 19.92 -22.94 -3.46
CA GLY A 596 20.20 -22.83 -4.90
C GLY A 596 19.02 -23.24 -5.79
N THR A 597 19.24 -23.14 -7.10
CA THR A 597 18.21 -23.33 -8.14
C THR A 597 18.20 -24.73 -8.78
N SER A 598 19.05 -25.65 -8.32
CA SER A 598 18.99 -27.05 -8.77
C SER A 598 17.65 -27.72 -8.45
N ARG A 599 17.28 -28.78 -9.17
CA ARG A 599 16.05 -29.53 -8.90
C ARG A 599 15.99 -30.05 -7.47
N GLN A 600 17.09 -30.65 -7.00
CA GLN A 600 17.19 -31.19 -5.64
C GLN A 600 16.92 -30.13 -4.57
N THR A 601 17.42 -28.91 -4.77
CA THR A 601 17.25 -27.80 -3.81
C THR A 601 15.87 -27.16 -3.91
N VAL A 602 15.26 -27.13 -5.11
CA VAL A 602 13.87 -26.71 -5.31
C VAL A 602 12.90 -27.69 -4.63
N ASP A 603 13.11 -29.01 -4.78
CA ASP A 603 12.30 -30.03 -4.08
C ASP A 603 12.42 -29.88 -2.55
N ARG A 604 13.62 -29.57 -2.04
CA ARG A 604 13.83 -29.24 -0.62
C ARG A 604 13.05 -27.99 -0.20
N GLN A 605 13.07 -26.91 -1.00
CA GLN A 605 12.36 -25.67 -0.70
C GLN A 605 10.84 -25.90 -0.64
N ILE A 606 10.29 -26.67 -1.59
CA ILE A 606 8.89 -27.11 -1.61
C ILE A 606 8.55 -27.86 -0.32
N ALA A 607 9.36 -28.83 0.08
CA ALA A 607 9.14 -29.60 1.30
C ALA A 607 9.15 -28.71 2.57
N VAL A 608 10.05 -27.72 2.64
CA VAL A 608 10.10 -26.76 3.74
C VAL A 608 8.82 -25.92 3.82
N LEU A 609 8.36 -25.39 2.68
CA LEU A 609 7.14 -24.56 2.65
C LEU A 609 5.88 -25.37 2.92
N ARG A 610 5.77 -26.61 2.40
CA ARG A 610 4.66 -27.53 2.74
C ARG A 610 4.58 -27.77 4.24
N LYS A 611 5.71 -28.07 4.88
CA LYS A 611 5.79 -28.25 6.34
C LYS A 611 5.40 -26.99 7.13
N ALA A 612 5.70 -25.79 6.60
CA ALA A 612 5.34 -24.53 7.27
C ALA A 612 3.85 -24.17 7.14
N LEU A 613 3.13 -24.79 6.20
CA LEU A 613 1.68 -24.61 6.00
C LEU A 613 0.81 -25.56 6.83
N GLU A 614 1.38 -26.71 7.25
CA GLU A 614 0.84 -27.58 8.31
C GLU A 614 0.70 -26.76 9.61
#